data_AF-A0A2D7ZKZ3-F1
#
_entry.id   AF-A0A2D7ZKZ3-F1
#
_cell.length_a   1.000
_cell.length_b   1.000
_cell.length_c   1.000
_cell.angle_alpha   90.00
_cell.angle_beta   90.00
_cell.angle_gamma   90.00
#
_symmetry.space_group_name_H-M   'P 1'
#
loop_
_entity.id
_entity.type
_entity.pdbx_description
1 polymer ?
#
loop_
_entity_poly.entity_id
_entity_poly.type
_entity_poly.pdbx_seq_one_letter_code
_entity_poly.pdbx_strand_id
1 'polypeptide(L)'
;MTRMSSPRALALRIGAVALLLIVALIGLLVREDRARAGGQEVRLAMEAVDPRSLLSGHYAALQLVERLEDGAPCPPDLEAHYGHNDSWVALSPTADNTHQVSGGGATRDAALRHGPVVVRGQADCRQAFLAPPREPTEDGPPVEERPQETFITLDIGVDRFYADQTKAEALEAALRRQGDAAAPPAFAIVSIGQDGRARLRGVEVGGIRADLNWF
;
A
#
# COMPACT_ATOMS: atom_id res chain seq x y z
N MET A 1 -6.81 -50.23 -29.99
CA MET A 1 -7.52 -50.89 -28.87
C MET A 1 -7.39 -50.03 -27.62
N THR A 2 -8.36 -49.14 -27.41
CA THR A 2 -8.47 -48.29 -26.21
C THR A 2 -9.06 -49.13 -25.07
N ARG A 3 -8.26 -49.44 -24.03
CA ARG A 3 -8.78 -50.08 -22.81
C ARG A 3 -9.76 -49.12 -22.14
N MET A 4 -11.06 -49.44 -22.20
CA MET A 4 -12.08 -48.73 -21.42
C MET A 4 -11.76 -48.91 -19.93
N SER A 5 -11.39 -47.82 -19.25
CA SER A 5 -11.19 -47.86 -17.79
C SER A 5 -12.51 -48.15 -17.10
N SER A 6 -12.52 -49.03 -16.11
CA SER A 6 -13.74 -49.28 -15.33
C SER A 6 -14.22 -47.97 -14.67
N PRO A 7 -15.54 -47.76 -14.51
CA PRO A 7 -16.07 -46.55 -13.90
C PRO A 7 -15.51 -46.31 -12.48
N ARG A 8 -15.17 -47.38 -11.75
CA ARG A 8 -14.48 -47.31 -10.46
C ARG A 8 -13.06 -46.78 -10.57
N ALA A 9 -12.28 -47.22 -11.57
CA ALA A 9 -10.92 -46.72 -11.78
C ALA A 9 -10.92 -45.24 -12.20
N LEU A 10 -11.92 -44.82 -13.00
CA LEU A 10 -12.10 -43.41 -13.34
C LEU A 10 -12.44 -42.56 -12.11
N ALA A 11 -13.40 -43.01 -11.29
CA ALA A 11 -13.78 -42.31 -10.06
C ALA A 11 -12.61 -42.15 -9.08
N LEU A 12 -11.79 -43.20 -8.91
CA LEU A 12 -10.59 -43.15 -8.06
C LEU A 12 -9.56 -42.14 -8.56
N ARG A 13 -9.33 -42.07 -9.88
CA ARG A 13 -8.40 -41.10 -10.47
C ARG A 13 -8.89 -39.67 -10.30
N ILE A 14 -10.18 -39.43 -10.54
CA ILE A 14 -10.79 -38.11 -10.34
C ILE A 14 -10.67 -37.70 -8.86
N GLY A 15 -11.01 -38.59 -7.93
CA GLY A 15 -10.87 -38.34 -6.50
C GLY A 15 -9.44 -38.03 -6.08
N ALA A 16 -8.46 -38.75 -6.61
CA ALA A 16 -7.05 -38.49 -6.33
C ALA A 16 -6.58 -37.12 -6.85
N VAL A 17 -6.98 -36.74 -8.07
CA VAL A 17 -6.65 -35.41 -8.63
C VAL A 17 -7.34 -34.30 -7.84
N ALA A 18 -8.62 -34.46 -7.51
CA ALA A 18 -9.36 -33.48 -6.72
C ALA A 18 -8.72 -33.28 -5.34
N LEU A 19 -8.35 -34.37 -4.66
CA LEU A 19 -7.64 -34.30 -3.38
C LEU A 19 -6.29 -33.58 -3.51
N LEU A 20 -5.53 -33.87 -4.56
CA LEU A 20 -4.24 -33.22 -4.81
C LEU A 20 -4.40 -31.71 -5.02
N LEU A 21 -5.41 -31.28 -5.77
CA LEU A 21 -5.71 -29.87 -5.98
C LEU A 21 -6.13 -29.16 -4.68
N ILE A 22 -6.96 -29.82 -3.86
CA ILE A 22 -7.36 -29.30 -2.55
C ILE A 22 -6.14 -29.12 -1.63
N VAL A 23 -5.28 -30.13 -1.54
CA VAL A 23 -4.06 -30.08 -0.72
C VAL A 23 -3.11 -28.98 -1.22
N ALA A 24 -2.93 -28.85 -2.53
CA ALA A 24 -2.12 -27.78 -3.11
C ALA A 24 -2.67 -26.39 -2.78
N LEU A 25 -3.99 -26.20 -2.85
CA LEU A 25 -4.64 -24.93 -2.52
C LEU A 25 -4.50 -24.60 -1.03
N ILE A 26 -4.74 -25.57 -0.14
CA ILE A 26 -4.56 -25.41 1.31
C ILE A 26 -3.10 -25.04 1.61
N GLY A 27 -2.14 -25.72 0.97
CA GLY A 27 -0.72 -25.42 1.12
C GLY A 27 -0.36 -23.98 0.72
N LEU A 28 -0.97 -23.48 -0.37
CA LEU A 28 -0.79 -22.09 -0.81
C LEU A 28 -1.37 -21.09 0.18
N LEU A 29 -2.58 -21.33 0.69
CA LEU A 29 -3.23 -20.47 1.68
C LEU A 29 -2.42 -20.40 2.98
N VAL A 30 -1.98 -21.54 3.50
CA VAL A 30 -1.17 -21.61 4.73
C VAL A 30 0.18 -20.90 4.54
N ARG A 31 0.79 -21.02 3.36
CA ARG A 31 2.04 -20.31 3.05
C ARG A 31 1.84 -18.80 3.03
N GLU A 32 0.76 -18.34 2.42
CA GLU A 32 0.44 -16.90 2.32
C GLU A 32 0.09 -16.31 3.69
N ASP A 33 -0.70 -17.04 4.49
CA ASP A 33 -1.04 -16.64 5.86
C ASP A 33 0.21 -16.53 6.74
N ARG A 34 1.12 -17.52 6.68
CA ARG A 34 2.40 -17.44 7.41
C ARG A 34 3.27 -16.29 6.92
N ALA A 35 3.30 -16.00 5.62
CA ALA A 35 4.05 -14.88 5.08
C ALA A 35 3.48 -13.52 5.53
N ARG A 36 2.15 -13.42 5.70
CA ARG A 36 1.47 -12.26 6.28
C ARG A 36 1.70 -12.15 7.80
N ALA A 37 1.70 -13.26 8.53
CA ALA A 37 1.83 -13.27 9.99
C ALA A 37 3.28 -13.06 10.46
N GLY A 38 4.26 -13.53 9.67
CA GLY A 38 5.68 -13.49 10.03
C GLY A 38 6.48 -12.36 9.37
N GLY A 39 5.86 -11.50 8.57
CA GLY A 39 6.53 -10.35 7.99
C GLY A 39 6.70 -9.20 8.99
N GLN A 40 7.55 -8.24 8.63
CA GLN A 40 7.73 -7.03 9.43
C GLN A 40 6.53 -6.11 9.23
N GLU A 41 5.86 -5.76 10.34
CA GLU A 41 4.74 -4.83 10.30
C GLU A 41 5.24 -3.39 10.18
N VAL A 42 4.70 -2.65 9.21
CA VAL A 42 4.93 -1.23 9.00
C VAL A 42 3.59 -0.49 8.98
N ARG A 43 3.60 0.75 9.47
CA ARG A 43 2.44 1.66 9.50
C ARG A 43 2.69 2.79 8.52
N LEU A 44 1.97 2.78 7.41
CA LEU A 44 2.15 3.72 6.31
C LEU A 44 0.98 4.70 6.27
N ALA A 45 1.26 5.98 6.08
CA ALA A 45 0.22 6.98 5.90
C ALA A 45 -0.65 6.64 4.68
N MET A 46 -1.96 6.81 4.80
CA MET A 46 -2.89 6.55 3.73
C MET A 46 -4.01 7.58 3.70
N GLU A 47 -4.51 7.86 2.52
CA GLU A 47 -5.72 8.64 2.27
C GLU A 47 -6.77 7.73 1.60
N ALA A 48 -8.07 8.01 1.76
CA ALA A 48 -9.06 7.35 0.91
C ALA A 48 -9.03 7.96 -0.48
N VAL A 49 -9.08 7.09 -1.49
CA VAL A 49 -9.39 7.51 -2.85
C VAL A 49 -10.90 7.66 -2.93
N ASP A 50 -11.42 8.88 -3.13
CA ASP A 50 -12.84 9.11 -3.42
C ASP A 50 -13.22 8.37 -4.72
N PRO A 51 -13.91 7.22 -4.64
CA PRO A 51 -14.40 6.56 -5.82
C PRO A 51 -15.77 7.18 -6.08
N ARG A 52 -15.93 7.90 -7.19
CA ARG A 52 -17.26 8.23 -7.75
C ARG A 52 -18.10 6.99 -8.15
N SER A 53 -17.74 5.80 -7.67
CA SER A 53 -18.38 4.52 -7.91
C SER A 53 -19.20 4.10 -6.70
N LEU A 54 -20.47 4.53 -6.70
CA LEU A 54 -21.53 4.15 -5.76
C LEU A 54 -21.96 2.66 -5.84
N LEU A 55 -21.24 1.78 -6.56
CA LEU A 55 -21.72 0.43 -6.93
C LEU A 55 -20.70 -0.71 -6.78
N SER A 56 -19.56 -0.52 -6.11
CA SER A 56 -18.49 -1.53 -6.09
C SER A 56 -18.32 -2.26 -4.76
N GLY A 57 -19.32 -3.01 -4.30
CA GLY A 57 -19.15 -4.10 -3.31
C GLY A 57 -18.56 -3.76 -1.93
N HIS A 58 -18.10 -4.81 -1.23
CA HIS A 58 -17.65 -4.82 0.17
C HIS A 58 -16.16 -4.45 0.34
N TYR A 59 -15.72 -3.30 -0.19
CA TYR A 59 -14.34 -2.83 -0.03
C TYR A 59 -14.19 -1.31 -0.03
N ALA A 60 -13.11 -0.81 0.57
CA ALA A 60 -12.66 0.58 0.49
C ALA A 60 -11.38 0.66 -0.36
N ALA A 61 -11.31 1.63 -1.27
CA ALA A 61 -10.11 1.93 -2.04
C ALA A 61 -9.15 2.79 -1.21
N LEU A 62 -7.87 2.42 -1.19
CA LEU A 62 -6.82 3.07 -0.40
C LEU A 62 -5.76 3.63 -1.33
N GLN A 63 -5.20 4.77 -0.96
CA GLN A 63 -3.96 5.27 -1.54
C GLN A 63 -2.96 5.53 -0.43
N LEU A 64 -1.76 4.99 -0.56
CA LEU A 64 -0.68 5.26 0.38
C LEU A 64 -0.06 6.59 -0.02
N VAL A 65 -0.33 7.62 0.77
CA VAL A 65 0.16 8.98 0.54
C VAL A 65 0.84 9.44 1.81
N GLU A 66 2.10 9.86 1.66
CA GLU A 66 2.86 10.50 2.71
C GLU A 66 3.00 11.98 2.38
N ARG A 67 2.64 12.85 3.32
CA ARG A 67 2.91 14.28 3.24
C ARG A 67 4.17 14.58 4.02
N LEU A 68 5.13 15.22 3.38
CA LEU A 68 6.37 15.65 4.02
C LEU A 68 6.21 17.05 4.60
N GLU A 69 7.13 17.43 5.48
CA GLU A 69 7.23 18.79 5.98
C GLU A 69 7.42 19.79 4.83
N ASP A 70 6.94 21.02 5.03
CA ASP A 70 7.01 22.07 4.02
C ASP A 70 8.45 22.30 3.55
N GLY A 71 8.67 22.25 2.24
CA GLY A 71 9.99 22.42 1.63
C GLY A 71 10.95 21.23 1.82
N ALA A 72 10.52 20.12 2.40
CA ALA A 72 11.33 18.92 2.47
C ALA A 72 11.65 18.41 1.05
N PRO A 73 12.91 18.02 0.77
CA PRO A 73 13.29 17.46 -0.52
C PRO A 73 12.70 16.06 -0.71
N CYS A 74 12.49 15.68 -1.96
CA CYS A 74 12.14 14.30 -2.29
C CYS A 74 13.26 13.34 -1.83
N PRO A 75 12.90 12.16 -1.27
CA PRO A 75 13.89 11.16 -0.92
C PRO A 75 14.71 10.72 -2.15
N PRO A 76 16.00 10.41 -1.96
CA PRO A 76 16.93 10.11 -3.05
C PRO A 76 16.51 8.85 -3.80
N ASP A 77 16.90 8.79 -5.08
CA ASP A 77 16.75 7.62 -5.96
C ASP A 77 15.31 7.14 -6.20
N LEU A 78 14.28 7.88 -5.75
CA LEU A 78 12.88 7.55 -6.03
C LEU A 78 12.53 7.73 -7.51
N GLU A 79 12.78 8.93 -8.04
CA GLU A 79 12.38 9.29 -9.42
C GLU A 79 13.11 8.44 -10.47
N ALA A 80 14.38 8.11 -10.23
CA ALA A 80 15.19 7.26 -11.11
C ALA A 80 14.62 5.83 -11.27
N HIS A 81 13.76 5.40 -10.34
CA HIS A 81 13.21 4.05 -10.28
C HIS A 81 11.69 4.02 -10.43
N TYR A 82 11.04 5.17 -10.57
CA TYR A 82 9.62 5.24 -10.88
C TYR A 82 9.31 4.63 -12.26
N GLY A 83 8.16 3.98 -12.42
CA GLY A 83 7.74 3.34 -13.67
C GLY A 83 8.43 2.02 -14.03
N HIS A 84 9.40 1.54 -13.23
CA HIS A 84 10.08 0.27 -13.46
C HIS A 84 9.44 -0.87 -12.64
N ASN A 85 9.09 -1.98 -13.30
CA ASN A 85 8.30 -3.06 -12.68
C ASN A 85 9.00 -3.82 -11.53
N ASP A 86 10.32 -3.71 -11.40
CA ASP A 86 11.13 -4.45 -10.42
C ASP A 86 11.81 -3.52 -9.39
N SER A 87 11.26 -2.33 -9.18
CA SER A 87 11.78 -1.35 -8.23
C SER A 87 11.56 -1.73 -6.78
N TRP A 88 12.42 -1.15 -5.93
CA TRP A 88 12.38 -1.26 -4.49
C TRP A 88 12.29 0.13 -3.86
N VAL A 89 11.49 0.24 -2.82
CA VAL A 89 11.32 1.45 -2.01
C VAL A 89 11.84 1.15 -0.60
N ALA A 90 12.61 2.07 -0.05
CA ALA A 90 13.12 2.01 1.30
C ALA A 90 12.17 2.77 2.25
N LEU A 91 11.98 2.20 3.43
CA LEU A 91 11.16 2.73 4.50
C LEU A 91 12.00 2.85 5.77
N SER A 92 11.84 3.96 6.48
CA SER A 92 12.48 4.23 7.77
C SER A 92 11.42 4.47 8.85
N PRO A 93 11.64 3.97 10.07
CA PRO A 93 10.73 4.22 11.18
C PRO A 93 10.81 5.69 11.62
N THR A 94 9.68 6.23 12.05
CA THR A 94 9.56 7.55 12.66
C THR A 94 9.51 7.45 14.19
N ALA A 95 9.53 8.60 14.88
CA ALA A 95 9.38 8.64 16.34
C ALA A 95 8.02 8.11 16.83
N ASP A 96 6.96 8.24 16.00
CA ASP A 96 5.59 7.88 16.35
C ASP A 96 5.23 6.42 16.03
N ASN A 97 6.27 5.58 15.83
CA ASN A 97 6.12 4.19 15.42
C ASN A 97 5.33 4.07 14.09
N THR A 98 5.49 5.04 13.19
CA THR A 98 5.05 4.98 11.80
C THR A 98 6.27 4.77 10.90
N HIS A 99 6.06 4.60 9.60
CA HIS A 99 7.12 4.44 8.62
C HIS A 99 6.95 5.45 7.50
N GLN A 100 8.07 6.05 7.09
CA GLN A 100 8.15 7.00 6.00
C GLN A 100 9.06 6.48 4.89
N VAL A 101 8.82 6.92 3.66
CA VAL A 101 9.67 6.63 2.51
C VAL A 101 11.01 7.36 2.65
N SER A 102 12.10 6.62 2.53
CA SER A 102 13.45 7.17 2.71
C SER A 102 14.34 7.09 1.46
N GLY A 103 13.89 6.39 0.41
CA GLY A 103 14.57 6.38 -0.89
C GLY A 103 14.12 5.22 -1.79
N GLY A 104 14.76 5.10 -2.96
CA GLY A 104 14.49 4.06 -3.95
C GLY A 104 15.71 3.20 -4.30
N GLY A 105 15.50 2.12 -5.05
CA GLY A 105 16.58 1.31 -5.62
C GLY A 105 16.12 0.34 -6.70
N ALA A 106 16.97 0.13 -7.72
CA ALA A 106 16.75 -0.91 -8.72
C ALA A 106 16.90 -2.34 -8.16
N THR A 107 17.53 -2.49 -6.99
CA THR A 107 17.68 -3.77 -6.29
C THR A 107 17.38 -3.59 -4.81
N ARG A 108 17.10 -4.71 -4.14
CA ARG A 108 16.89 -4.74 -2.68
C ARG A 108 18.07 -4.12 -1.93
N ASP A 109 19.29 -4.50 -2.27
CA ASP A 109 20.50 -4.00 -1.61
C ASP A 109 20.73 -2.51 -1.89
N ALA A 110 20.31 -2.01 -3.05
CA ALA A 110 20.35 -0.59 -3.34
C ALA A 110 19.40 0.20 -2.45
N ALA A 111 18.14 -0.23 -2.36
CA ALA A 111 17.14 0.39 -1.49
C ALA A 111 17.54 0.32 0.00
N LEU A 112 18.17 -0.78 0.44
CA LEU A 112 18.61 -0.95 1.84
C LEU A 112 19.64 0.11 2.30
N ARG A 113 20.30 0.81 1.37
CA ARG A 113 21.19 1.93 1.72
C ARG A 113 20.44 3.15 2.24
N HIS A 114 19.14 3.24 1.95
CA HIS A 114 18.30 4.38 2.29
C HIS A 114 17.41 4.12 3.50
N GLY A 115 17.18 2.86 3.89
CA GLY A 115 16.32 2.53 5.01
C GLY A 115 16.42 1.07 5.44
N PRO A 116 16.12 0.77 6.72
CA PRO A 116 16.24 -0.57 7.29
C PRO A 116 15.18 -1.54 6.76
N VAL A 117 14.06 -1.04 6.24
CA VAL A 117 12.97 -1.83 5.68
C VAL A 117 12.86 -1.53 4.20
N VAL A 118 12.70 -2.57 3.37
CA VAL A 118 12.56 -2.41 1.92
C VAL A 118 11.41 -3.23 1.40
N VAL A 119 10.68 -2.64 0.47
CA VAL A 119 9.47 -3.20 -0.13
C VAL A 119 9.56 -3.09 -1.65
N ARG A 120 9.06 -4.10 -2.35
CA ARG A 120 8.90 -4.06 -3.81
C ARG A 120 7.75 -3.13 -4.17
N GLY A 121 7.98 -2.27 -5.14
CA GLY A 121 7.00 -1.29 -5.58
C GLY A 121 7.68 -0.04 -6.10
N GLN A 122 6.88 1.01 -6.22
CA GLN A 122 7.30 2.30 -6.74
C GLN A 122 6.79 3.40 -5.82
N ALA A 123 7.51 4.52 -5.77
CA ALA A 123 7.04 5.73 -5.14
C ALA A 123 7.24 6.91 -6.08
N ASP A 124 6.21 7.75 -6.20
CA ASP A 124 6.21 9.00 -6.95
C ASP A 124 6.27 10.16 -5.96
N CYS A 125 7.31 10.98 -6.01
CA CYS A 125 7.41 12.17 -5.18
C CYS A 125 7.05 13.40 -6.01
N ARG A 126 6.08 14.19 -5.53
CA ARG A 126 5.64 15.41 -6.21
C ARG A 126 5.74 16.60 -5.28
N GLN A 127 6.17 17.71 -5.85
CA GLN A 127 6.17 19.02 -5.21
C GLN A 127 5.10 19.86 -5.89
N ALA A 128 4.07 20.26 -5.14
CA ALA A 128 2.98 21.09 -5.62
C ALA A 128 3.06 22.49 -4.99
N PHE A 129 2.88 23.51 -5.84
CA PHE A 129 2.69 24.88 -5.38
C PHE A 129 1.21 25.11 -5.10
N LEU A 130 0.88 25.57 -3.90
CA LEU A 130 -0.51 25.82 -3.46
C LEU A 130 -1.23 26.97 -4.22
N ALA A 131 -0.51 27.78 -5.02
CA ALA A 131 -1.10 28.84 -5.83
C ALA A 131 -0.29 29.10 -7.12
N PRO A 132 -0.92 29.46 -8.25
CA PRO A 132 -0.22 29.78 -9.49
C PRO A 132 0.79 30.91 -9.28
N PRO A 133 1.94 30.91 -9.97
CA PRO A 133 2.93 31.97 -9.82
C PRO A 133 2.29 33.35 -10.04
N ARG A 134 2.35 34.27 -9.06
CA ARG A 134 2.10 35.69 -9.37
C ARG A 134 3.23 36.16 -10.27
N GLU A 135 2.90 36.74 -11.41
CA GLU A 135 3.90 37.41 -12.25
C GLU A 135 4.56 38.53 -11.43
N PRO A 136 5.90 38.69 -11.51
CA PRO A 136 6.56 39.80 -10.86
C PRO A 136 5.99 41.10 -11.42
N THR A 137 5.42 41.94 -10.55
CA THR A 137 5.04 43.30 -10.92
C THR A 137 6.22 44.22 -10.58
N GLU A 138 6.55 45.15 -11.48
CA GLU A 138 7.71 46.05 -11.37
C GLU A 138 7.73 46.87 -10.07
N ASP A 139 6.53 47.11 -9.50
CA ASP A 139 6.32 47.87 -8.25
C ASP A 139 5.79 47.00 -7.08
N GLY A 140 5.84 45.66 -7.22
CA GLY A 140 5.29 44.74 -6.22
C GLY A 140 6.26 44.45 -5.05
N PRO A 141 5.76 44.06 -3.86
CA PRO A 141 6.62 43.51 -2.82
C PRO A 141 7.36 42.26 -3.33
N PRO A 142 8.53 41.91 -2.75
CA PRO A 142 9.26 40.70 -3.10
C PRO A 142 8.31 39.48 -3.09
N VAL A 143 8.45 38.59 -4.07
CA VAL A 143 7.71 37.32 -4.08
C VAL A 143 8.16 36.53 -2.84
N GLU A 144 7.31 36.46 -1.82
CA GLU A 144 7.56 35.60 -0.65
C GLU A 144 7.73 34.14 -1.12
N GLU A 145 8.72 33.44 -0.56
CA GLU A 145 8.89 32.00 -0.74
C GLU A 145 7.59 31.31 -0.29
N ARG A 146 6.87 30.74 -1.26
CA ARG A 146 5.58 30.13 -0.99
C ARG A 146 5.77 28.71 -0.47
N PRO A 147 4.92 28.27 0.48
CA PRO A 147 4.96 26.89 0.97
C PRO A 147 4.78 25.94 -0.21
N GLN A 148 5.72 25.01 -0.33
CA GLN A 148 5.68 23.91 -1.29
C GLN A 148 5.24 22.68 -0.51
N GLU A 149 4.13 22.08 -0.93
CA GLU A 149 3.71 20.79 -0.39
C GLU A 149 4.43 19.70 -1.16
N THR A 150 5.23 18.91 -0.46
CA THR A 150 5.85 17.71 -1.00
C THR A 150 5.05 16.49 -0.52
N PHE A 151 4.60 15.66 -1.45
CA PHE A 151 3.91 14.42 -1.12
C PHE A 151 4.46 13.25 -1.92
N ILE A 152 4.45 12.07 -1.32
CA ILE A 152 4.90 10.82 -1.92
C ILE A 152 3.68 9.89 -2.05
N THR A 153 3.42 9.42 -3.26
CA THR A 153 2.46 8.35 -3.50
C THR A 153 3.20 7.03 -3.61
N LEU A 154 2.84 6.05 -2.79
CA LEU A 154 3.48 4.74 -2.74
C LEU A 154 2.57 3.67 -3.35
N ASP A 155 3.08 2.95 -4.36
CA ASP A 155 2.44 1.77 -4.94
C ASP A 155 3.27 0.51 -4.64
N ILE A 156 2.76 -0.29 -3.70
CA ILE A 156 3.34 -1.57 -3.29
C ILE A 156 2.34 -2.73 -3.48
N GLY A 157 1.32 -2.53 -4.33
CA GLY A 157 0.25 -3.51 -4.55
C GLY A 157 -0.77 -3.61 -3.40
N VAL A 158 -0.90 -2.56 -2.59
CA VAL A 158 -1.93 -2.42 -1.55
C VAL A 158 -2.86 -1.28 -1.94
N ASP A 159 -3.97 -1.61 -2.58
CA ASP A 159 -4.94 -0.66 -3.14
C ASP A 159 -6.34 -0.78 -2.53
N ARG A 160 -6.64 -1.87 -1.82
CA ARG A 160 -7.99 -2.19 -1.34
C ARG A 160 -8.00 -2.82 0.05
N PHE A 161 -8.98 -2.41 0.85
CA PHE A 161 -9.34 -3.06 2.11
C PHE A 161 -10.73 -3.67 1.99
N TYR A 162 -10.82 -4.99 2.13
CA TYR A 162 -12.09 -5.71 2.09
C TYR A 162 -12.65 -5.88 3.50
N ALA A 163 -13.88 -5.45 3.71
CA ALA A 163 -14.60 -5.59 4.98
C ALA A 163 -16.10 -5.73 4.71
N ASP A 164 -16.87 -6.20 5.69
CA ASP A 164 -18.34 -6.16 5.58
C ASP A 164 -18.84 -4.75 5.26
N GLN A 165 -20.04 -4.66 4.66
CA GLN A 165 -20.57 -3.39 4.14
C GLN A 165 -20.57 -2.28 5.19
N THR A 166 -21.08 -2.56 6.39
CA THR A 166 -21.18 -1.56 7.46
C THR A 166 -19.80 -1.05 7.88
N LYS A 167 -18.79 -1.93 7.99
CA LYS A 167 -17.42 -1.52 8.30
C LYS A 167 -16.76 -0.76 7.14
N ALA A 168 -16.97 -1.21 5.90
CA ALA A 168 -16.42 -0.55 4.72
C ALA A 168 -16.98 0.88 4.59
N GLU A 169 -18.29 1.06 4.75
CA GLU A 169 -18.96 2.37 4.73
C GLU A 169 -18.51 3.26 5.89
N ALA A 170 -18.36 2.71 7.11
CA ALA A 170 -17.87 3.46 8.26
C ALA A 170 -16.42 3.94 8.07
N LEU A 171 -15.57 3.07 7.51
CA LEU A 171 -14.19 3.40 7.18
C LEU A 171 -14.13 4.48 6.09
N GLU A 172 -14.90 4.32 5.03
CA GLU A 172 -14.99 5.31 3.95
C GLU A 172 -15.46 6.67 4.48
N ALA A 173 -16.49 6.71 5.32
CA ALA A 173 -16.96 7.95 5.94
C ALA A 173 -15.92 8.60 6.87
N ALA A 174 -15.12 7.80 7.57
CA ALA A 174 -14.03 8.30 8.38
C ALA A 174 -12.89 8.87 7.53
N LEU A 175 -12.56 8.20 6.43
CA LEU A 175 -11.49 8.59 5.52
C LEU A 175 -11.88 9.72 4.56
N ARG A 176 -13.16 9.92 4.21
CA ARG A 176 -13.61 11.06 3.37
C ARG A 176 -13.28 12.42 3.98
N ARG A 177 -13.04 12.47 5.29
CA ARG A 177 -12.60 13.69 5.98
C ARG A 177 -11.09 13.90 5.88
N GLN A 178 -10.31 12.89 5.46
CA GLN A 178 -8.88 13.05 5.21
C GLN A 178 -8.64 14.07 4.10
N GLY A 179 -7.69 14.99 4.33
CA GLY A 179 -7.48 16.17 3.50
C GLY A 179 -7.90 17.47 4.18
N ASP A 180 -8.80 17.40 5.16
CA ASP A 180 -9.03 18.51 6.09
C ASP A 180 -7.95 18.49 7.17
N ALA A 181 -7.41 19.66 7.54
CA ALA A 181 -6.40 19.78 8.61
C ALA A 181 -6.88 19.24 9.98
N ALA A 182 -8.19 19.06 10.16
CA ALA A 182 -8.80 18.51 11.36
C ALA A 182 -9.10 17.00 11.29
N ALA A 183 -8.75 16.33 10.19
CA ALA A 183 -9.02 14.91 10.01
C ALA A 183 -8.15 14.05 10.94
N PRO A 184 -8.69 12.97 11.52
CA PRO A 184 -7.86 12.02 12.25
C PRO A 184 -6.88 11.35 11.28
N PRO A 185 -5.63 11.08 11.71
CA PRO A 185 -4.65 10.39 10.88
C PRO A 185 -5.13 8.97 10.55
N ALA A 186 -4.77 8.50 9.36
CA ALA A 186 -5.13 7.20 8.86
C ALA A 186 -3.87 6.46 8.38
N PHE A 187 -3.77 5.20 8.76
CA PHE A 187 -2.62 4.36 8.46
C PHE A 187 -3.06 3.02 7.89
N ALA A 188 -2.37 2.58 6.84
CA ALA A 188 -2.39 1.19 6.42
C ALA A 188 -1.36 0.41 7.25
N ILE A 189 -1.79 -0.72 7.80
CA ILE A 189 -0.90 -1.63 8.50
C ILE A 189 -0.52 -2.75 7.55
N VAL A 190 0.75 -2.78 7.15
CA VAL A 190 1.25 -3.66 6.10
C VAL A 190 2.32 -4.57 6.67
N SER A 191 2.24 -5.85 6.34
CA SER A 191 3.31 -6.82 6.60
C SER A 191 4.20 -6.95 5.38
N ILE A 192 5.50 -6.71 5.55
CA ILE A 192 6.52 -6.86 4.52
C ILE A 192 7.26 -8.18 4.76
N GLY A 193 7.14 -9.11 3.81
CA GLY A 193 7.82 -10.40 3.88
C GLY A 193 9.30 -10.32 3.51
N GLN A 194 10.03 -11.41 3.77
CA GLN A 194 11.41 -11.61 3.27
C GLN A 194 11.51 -11.51 1.74
N ASP A 195 10.41 -11.80 1.04
CA ASP A 195 10.27 -11.67 -0.41
C ASP A 195 10.15 -10.20 -0.88
N GLY A 196 10.04 -9.26 0.05
CA GLY A 196 9.82 -7.84 -0.23
C GLY A 196 8.39 -7.50 -0.62
N ARG A 197 7.46 -8.46 -0.61
CA ARG A 197 6.06 -8.19 -0.98
C ARG A 197 5.31 -7.63 0.22
N ALA A 198 4.56 -6.56 -0.04
CA ALA A 198 3.63 -5.98 0.91
C ALA A 198 2.34 -6.80 0.99
N ARG A 199 1.82 -6.98 2.20
CA ARG A 199 0.56 -7.66 2.48
C ARG A 199 -0.21 -6.82 3.49
N LEU A 200 -1.33 -6.23 3.09
CA LEU A 200 -2.19 -5.51 4.02
C LEU A 200 -2.63 -6.44 5.15
N ARG A 201 -2.48 -6.00 6.41
CA ARG A 201 -3.00 -6.69 7.60
C ARG A 201 -4.26 -6.02 8.12
N GLY A 202 -4.33 -4.70 8.01
CA GLY A 202 -5.44 -3.91 8.53
C GLY A 202 -5.26 -2.44 8.23
N VAL A 203 -6.18 -1.65 8.74
CA VAL A 203 -6.16 -0.19 8.68
C VAL A 203 -6.35 0.38 10.08
N GLU A 204 -5.85 1.57 10.32
CA GLU A 204 -6.04 2.31 11.56
C GLU A 204 -6.51 3.72 11.22
N VAL A 205 -7.63 4.16 11.79
CA VAL A 205 -8.15 5.52 11.57
C VAL A 205 -8.50 6.12 12.92
N GLY A 206 -7.86 7.26 13.25
CA GLY A 206 -8.05 7.92 14.55
C GLY A 206 -7.72 7.03 15.74
N GLY A 207 -6.69 6.18 15.60
CA GLY A 207 -6.26 5.23 16.64
C GLY A 207 -7.11 3.97 16.77
N ILE A 208 -8.18 3.83 15.98
CA ILE A 208 -9.00 2.61 15.95
C ILE A 208 -8.48 1.70 14.85
N ARG A 209 -7.97 0.53 15.25
CA ARG A 209 -7.47 -0.51 14.34
C ARG A 209 -8.58 -1.45 13.90
N ALA A 210 -8.69 -1.69 12.60
CA ALA A 210 -9.51 -2.70 11.98
C ALA A 210 -8.62 -3.68 11.21
N ASP A 211 -8.48 -4.90 11.72
CA ASP A 211 -7.73 -5.96 11.05
C ASP A 211 -8.57 -6.66 9.98
N LEU A 212 -7.91 -7.23 8.98
CA LEU A 212 -8.51 -8.13 8.00
C LEU A 212 -8.76 -9.49 8.64
N ASN A 213 -9.91 -9.66 9.26
CA ASN A 213 -10.41 -10.95 9.71
C ASN A 213 -11.29 -11.60 8.63
N TRP A 214 -10.76 -12.65 7.99
CA TRP A 214 -11.48 -13.49 7.03
C TRP A 214 -12.07 -14.75 7.69
N PHE A 215 -12.39 -14.65 8.99
CA PHE A 215 -13.07 -15.68 9.78
C PHE A 215 -14.12 -15.05 10.69
#